data_AF-A0A972DA01-F1
#
_entry.id   AF-A0A972DA01-F1
#
_cell.length_a   1.000
_cell.length_b   1.000
_cell.length_c   1.000
_cell.angle_alpha   90.00
_cell.angle_beta   90.00
_cell.angle_gamma   90.00
#
_symmetry.space_group_name_H-M   'P 1'
#
loop_
_entity.id
_entity.type
_entity.pdbx_description
1 polymer ?
#
loop_
_entity_poly.entity_id
_entity_poly.type
_entity_poly.pdbx_seq_one_letter_code
_entity_poly.pdbx_strand_id
1 'polypeptide(L)'
;MTAIARWLSGLGAHADVVRFFEPYGSNWSKAWSEVPRGDWMLGIAARLSDDTAALVRAAAACARIALKEGGESARALEAIERAEDWAMRGGPAGHLEAEAETLEAEAEGAASAAERAILLAAAAACRTAVEPAASVSAAQNAVEAALDARSGDDPMEVLRDVHAKCARAVRTHLPTQVVRSPFGG
;
A
#
# COMPACT_ATOMS: atom_id res chain seq x y z
N MET A 1 1.35 7.91 -26.44
CA MET A 1 0.58 7.34 -25.33
C MET A 1 0.24 5.89 -25.63
N THR A 2 0.97 4.99 -24.97
CA THR A 2 0.86 3.53 -25.13
C THR A 2 -0.40 2.97 -24.49
N ALA A 3 -0.66 1.65 -24.65
CA ALA A 3 -1.86 1.01 -24.12
C ALA A 3 -1.98 1.18 -22.59
N ILE A 4 -0.92 0.82 -21.84
CA ILE A 4 -0.91 0.95 -20.37
C ILE A 4 -1.07 2.41 -19.95
N ALA A 5 -0.28 3.32 -20.54
CA ALA A 5 -0.31 4.74 -20.18
C ALA A 5 -1.67 5.39 -20.50
N ARG A 6 -2.30 5.04 -21.62
CA ARG A 6 -3.65 5.53 -21.97
C ARG A 6 -4.69 5.04 -20.98
N TRP A 7 -4.63 3.76 -20.60
CA TRP A 7 -5.53 3.21 -19.59
C TRP A 7 -5.38 3.91 -18.24
N LEU A 8 -4.14 4.07 -17.75
CA LEU A 8 -3.86 4.79 -16.50
C LEU A 8 -4.30 6.26 -16.55
N SER A 9 -4.05 6.95 -17.66
CA SER A 9 -4.51 8.33 -17.86
C SER A 9 -6.04 8.43 -17.84
N GLY A 10 -6.75 7.46 -18.43
CA GLY A 10 -8.21 7.39 -18.39
C GLY A 10 -8.78 7.17 -16.99
N LEU A 11 -8.00 6.56 -16.09
CA LEU A 11 -8.33 6.40 -14.67
C LEU A 11 -7.97 7.62 -13.80
N GLY A 12 -7.44 8.68 -14.41
CA GLY A 12 -6.99 9.89 -13.69
C GLY A 12 -5.69 9.69 -12.92
N ALA A 13 -4.85 8.73 -13.30
CA ALA A 13 -3.55 8.53 -12.66
C ALA A 13 -2.65 9.78 -12.79
N HIS A 14 -1.83 10.04 -11.77
CA HIS A 14 -0.89 11.16 -11.78
C HIS A 14 0.10 11.04 -12.96
N ALA A 15 0.55 12.19 -13.48
CA ALA A 15 1.40 12.26 -14.67
C ALA A 15 2.69 11.42 -14.54
N ASP A 16 3.27 11.35 -13.34
CA ASP A 16 4.46 10.52 -13.08
C ASP A 16 4.22 9.03 -13.24
N VAL A 17 3.05 8.55 -12.82
CA VAL A 17 2.64 7.14 -13.01
C VAL A 17 2.50 6.87 -14.50
N VAL A 18 1.77 7.74 -15.22
CA VAL A 18 1.57 7.59 -16.68
C VAL A 18 2.91 7.59 -17.42
N ARG A 19 3.81 8.53 -17.08
CA ARG A 19 5.15 8.65 -17.66
C ARG A 19 6.01 7.41 -17.39
N PHE A 20 5.94 6.85 -16.19
CA PHE A 20 6.65 5.61 -15.87
C PHE A 20 6.19 4.44 -16.76
N PHE A 21 4.88 4.30 -16.99
CA PHE A 21 4.34 3.17 -17.75
C PHE A 21 4.45 3.33 -19.28
N GLU A 22 4.64 4.54 -19.80
CA GLU A 22 4.70 4.82 -21.25
C GLU A 22 5.68 3.89 -22.01
N PRO A 23 6.95 3.68 -21.58
CA PRO A 23 7.92 2.88 -22.33
C PRO A 23 7.57 1.39 -22.45
N TYR A 24 6.66 0.87 -21.62
CA TYR A 24 6.34 -0.57 -21.58
C TYR A 24 5.32 -0.99 -22.65
N GLY A 25 4.68 -0.05 -23.35
CA GLY A 25 3.72 -0.41 -24.41
C GLY A 25 2.48 -1.11 -23.84
N SER A 26 2.31 -2.37 -24.22
CA SER A 26 1.30 -3.31 -23.70
C SER A 26 1.90 -4.42 -22.82
N ASN A 27 3.21 -4.39 -22.54
CA ASN A 27 3.89 -5.44 -21.79
C ASN A 27 3.64 -5.29 -20.27
N TRP A 28 2.44 -5.69 -19.84
CA TRP A 28 1.98 -5.58 -18.45
C TRP A 28 2.90 -6.31 -17.47
N SER A 29 3.30 -7.54 -17.78
CA SER A 29 4.12 -8.36 -16.89
C SER A 29 5.46 -7.68 -16.58
N LYS A 30 6.14 -7.17 -17.62
CA LYS A 30 7.38 -6.42 -17.43
C LYS A 30 7.14 -5.14 -16.62
N ALA A 31 6.13 -4.35 -16.99
CA ALA A 31 5.81 -3.11 -16.31
C ALA A 31 5.53 -3.32 -14.81
N TRP A 32 4.68 -4.30 -14.48
CA TRP A 32 4.35 -4.66 -13.10
C TRP A 32 5.58 -5.13 -12.30
N SER A 33 6.47 -5.90 -12.93
CA SER A 33 7.71 -6.35 -12.29
C SER A 33 8.67 -5.21 -11.96
N GLU A 34 8.59 -4.07 -12.66
CA GLU A 34 9.53 -2.95 -12.53
C GLU A 34 8.95 -1.73 -11.80
N VAL A 35 7.68 -1.74 -11.37
CA VAL A 35 7.07 -0.59 -10.64
C VAL A 35 7.89 -0.21 -9.40
N PRO A 36 8.41 1.02 -9.32
CA PRO A 36 9.38 1.37 -8.28
C PRO A 36 8.75 1.63 -6.92
N ARG A 37 7.42 1.87 -6.86
CA ARG A 37 6.75 2.36 -5.66
C ARG A 37 5.53 1.54 -5.27
N GLY A 38 5.45 1.19 -3.98
CA GLY A 38 4.36 0.39 -3.43
C GLY A 38 3.00 1.07 -3.47
N ASP A 39 2.93 2.39 -3.28
CA ASP A 39 1.68 3.16 -3.36
C ASP A 39 1.08 3.11 -4.77
N TRP A 40 1.92 3.19 -5.81
CA TRP A 40 1.49 3.03 -7.20
C TRP A 40 0.95 1.63 -7.46
N MET A 41 1.63 0.59 -6.96
CA MET A 41 1.18 -0.79 -7.11
C MET A 41 -0.16 -1.02 -6.42
N LEU A 42 -0.33 -0.58 -5.17
CA LEU A 42 -1.58 -0.72 -4.42
C LEU A 42 -2.73 0.05 -5.09
N GLY A 43 -2.48 1.27 -5.58
CA GLY A 43 -3.50 2.07 -6.27
C GLY A 43 -3.97 1.43 -7.58
N ILE A 44 -3.06 0.80 -8.32
CA ILE A 44 -3.38 0.03 -9.52
C ILE A 44 -4.13 -1.25 -9.15
N ALA A 45 -3.64 -2.01 -8.17
CA ALA A 45 -4.24 -3.27 -7.74
C ALA A 45 -5.66 -3.08 -7.17
N ALA A 46 -5.91 -2.01 -6.43
CA ALA A 46 -7.23 -1.67 -5.90
C ALA A 46 -8.31 -1.47 -6.99
N ARG A 47 -7.91 -1.28 -8.25
CA ARG A 47 -8.81 -1.13 -9.40
C ARG A 47 -8.90 -2.39 -10.28
N LEU A 48 -7.94 -3.31 -10.13
CA LEU A 48 -7.79 -4.47 -11.02
C LEU A 48 -7.96 -5.81 -10.32
N SER A 49 -7.74 -5.88 -9.02
CA SER A 49 -7.75 -7.12 -8.27
C SER A 49 -9.14 -7.39 -7.71
N ASP A 50 -9.67 -8.56 -8.03
CA ASP A 50 -10.87 -9.09 -7.39
C ASP A 50 -10.53 -9.85 -6.08
N ASP A 51 -9.24 -9.96 -5.73
CA ASP A 51 -8.77 -10.63 -4.51
C ASP A 51 -8.48 -9.61 -3.40
N THR A 52 -9.55 -9.19 -2.72
CA THR A 52 -9.46 -8.26 -1.58
C THR A 52 -8.53 -8.78 -0.49
N ALA A 53 -8.48 -10.10 -0.27
CA ALA A 53 -7.58 -10.68 0.72
C ALA A 53 -6.10 -10.50 0.33
N ALA A 54 -5.75 -10.66 -0.95
CA ALA A 54 -4.40 -10.36 -1.44
C ALA A 54 -4.05 -8.87 -1.27
N LEU A 55 -5.01 -7.98 -1.51
CA LEU A 55 -4.80 -6.55 -1.32
C LEU A 55 -4.60 -6.17 0.15
N VAL A 56 -5.37 -6.76 1.07
CA VAL A 56 -5.17 -6.59 2.53
C VAL A 56 -3.80 -7.09 2.95
N ARG A 57 -3.35 -8.27 2.50
CA ARG A 57 -2.00 -8.77 2.79
C ARG A 57 -0.91 -7.82 2.28
N ALA A 58 -1.08 -7.27 1.09
CA ALA A 58 -0.13 -6.32 0.51
C ALA A 58 -0.07 -5.00 1.30
N ALA A 59 -1.22 -4.48 1.74
CA ALA A 59 -1.32 -3.29 2.59
C ALA A 59 -0.72 -3.53 3.98
N ALA A 60 -1.05 -4.67 4.62
CA ALA A 60 -0.48 -5.10 5.89
C ALA A 60 1.05 -5.23 5.84
N ALA A 61 1.59 -5.77 4.75
CA ALA A 61 3.04 -5.86 4.56
C ALA A 61 3.70 -4.47 4.46
N CYS A 62 3.02 -3.47 3.89
CA CYS A 62 3.49 -2.08 3.92
C CYS A 62 3.38 -1.47 5.33
N ALA A 63 2.32 -1.77 6.08
CA ALA A 63 2.19 -1.34 7.47
C ALA A 63 3.27 -1.93 8.38
N ARG A 64 3.71 -3.19 8.14
CA ARG A 64 4.88 -3.76 8.82
C ARG A 64 6.17 -3.01 8.50
N ILE A 65 6.32 -2.46 7.30
CA ILE A 65 7.45 -1.58 6.96
C ILE A 65 7.34 -0.27 7.75
N ALA A 66 6.15 0.31 7.89
CA ALA A 66 5.95 1.50 8.73
C ALA A 66 6.44 1.28 10.17
N LEU A 67 6.07 0.15 10.80
CA LEU A 67 6.59 -0.26 12.11
C LEU A 67 8.12 -0.36 12.11
N LYS A 68 8.68 -1.05 11.11
CA LYS A 68 10.13 -1.26 11.05
C LYS A 68 10.92 0.05 10.93
N GLU A 69 10.42 1.01 10.15
CA GLU A 69 11.12 2.27 9.88
C GLU A 69 10.81 3.35 10.93
N GLY A 70 9.59 3.40 11.46
CA GLY A 70 9.14 4.44 12.38
C GLY A 70 9.26 4.09 13.87
N GLY A 71 9.41 2.82 14.22
CA GLY A 71 9.49 2.34 15.61
C GLY A 71 8.39 1.34 16.00
N GLU A 72 8.45 0.86 17.23
CA GLU A 72 7.54 -0.19 17.71
C GLU A 72 6.20 0.38 18.17
N SER A 73 5.11 -0.29 17.81
CA SER A 73 3.78 -0.06 18.36
C SER A 73 3.04 -1.39 18.47
N ALA A 74 2.86 -1.88 19.70
CA ALA A 74 2.12 -3.11 19.96
C ALA A 74 0.67 -3.00 19.47
N ARG A 75 0.08 -1.81 19.62
CA ARG A 75 -1.28 -1.50 19.18
C ARG A 75 -1.45 -1.63 17.66
N ALA A 76 -0.51 -1.09 16.89
CA ALA A 76 -0.52 -1.18 15.44
C ALA A 76 -0.19 -2.61 14.96
N LEU A 77 0.76 -3.28 15.62
CA LEU A 77 1.12 -4.66 15.31
C LEU A 77 -0.08 -5.60 15.46
N GLU A 78 -0.83 -5.48 16.55
CA GLU A 78 -2.03 -6.28 16.79
C GLU A 78 -3.08 -6.09 15.70
N ALA A 79 -3.32 -4.84 15.27
CA ALA A 79 -4.26 -4.55 14.18
C ALA A 79 -3.82 -5.13 12.84
N ILE A 80 -2.52 -5.02 12.52
CA ILE A 80 -1.93 -5.62 11.32
C ILE A 80 -2.13 -7.14 11.31
N GLU A 81 -1.88 -7.81 12.44
CA GLU A 81 -2.05 -9.26 12.58
C GLU A 81 -3.51 -9.66 12.41
N ARG A 82 -4.47 -8.89 12.93
CA ARG A 82 -5.90 -9.13 12.69
C ARG A 82 -6.28 -8.98 11.22
N ALA A 83 -5.74 -7.99 10.51
CA ALA A 83 -5.97 -7.82 9.08
C ALA A 83 -5.39 -8.99 8.27
N GLU A 84 -4.20 -9.47 8.63
CA GLU A 84 -3.58 -10.65 8.02
C GLU A 84 -4.39 -11.92 8.29
N ASP A 85 -4.86 -12.12 9.53
CA ASP A 85 -5.71 -13.25 9.92
C ASP A 85 -7.03 -13.26 9.14
N TRP A 86 -7.69 -12.11 9.00
CA TRP A 86 -8.88 -11.98 8.17
C TRP A 86 -8.57 -12.33 6.71
N ALA A 87 -7.46 -11.86 6.17
CA ALA A 87 -7.07 -12.15 4.80
C ALA A 87 -6.73 -13.64 4.57
N MET A 88 -6.39 -14.38 5.62
CA MET A 88 -6.18 -15.84 5.55
C MET A 88 -7.48 -16.63 5.70
N ARG A 89 -8.39 -16.20 6.58
CA ARG A 89 -9.57 -16.98 7.01
C ARG A 89 -10.87 -16.55 6.33
N GLY A 90 -10.92 -15.32 5.83
CA GLY A 90 -12.13 -14.68 5.33
C GLY A 90 -13.15 -14.34 6.43
N GLY A 91 -14.35 -13.94 6.00
CA GLY A 91 -15.46 -13.59 6.88
C GLY A 91 -15.87 -12.12 6.79
N PRO A 92 -16.87 -11.68 7.59
CA PRO A 92 -17.35 -10.31 7.57
C PRO A 92 -16.27 -9.31 7.98
N ALA A 93 -16.05 -8.26 7.18
CA ALA A 93 -14.98 -7.28 7.38
C ALA A 93 -15.33 -6.13 8.36
N GLY A 94 -16.58 -6.07 8.87
CA GLY A 94 -17.03 -4.94 9.70
C GLY A 94 -16.23 -4.74 11.01
N HIS A 95 -15.60 -5.80 11.54
CA HIS A 95 -14.70 -5.66 12.68
C HIS A 95 -13.38 -4.96 12.32
N LEU A 96 -12.88 -5.12 11.08
CA LEU A 96 -11.71 -4.40 10.59
C LEU A 96 -12.02 -2.94 10.27
N GLU A 97 -13.23 -2.64 9.81
CA GLU A 97 -13.69 -1.27 9.61
C GLU A 97 -13.71 -0.50 10.94
N ALA A 98 -14.34 -1.06 11.97
CA ALA A 98 -14.36 -0.47 13.32
C ALA A 98 -12.95 -0.36 13.92
N GLU A 99 -12.08 -1.33 13.65
CA GLU A 99 -10.68 -1.29 14.06
C GLU A 99 -9.90 -0.14 13.41
N ALA A 100 -10.12 0.09 12.11
CA ALA A 100 -9.51 1.19 11.38
C ALA A 100 -9.95 2.55 11.93
N GLU A 101 -11.25 2.73 12.19
CA GLU A 101 -11.78 3.95 12.81
C GLU A 101 -11.18 4.23 14.19
N THR A 102 -11.02 3.17 14.99
CA THR A 102 -10.40 3.28 16.32
C THR A 102 -8.94 3.75 16.22
N LEU A 103 -8.16 3.14 15.32
CA LEU A 103 -6.77 3.51 15.09
C LEU A 103 -6.61 4.93 14.54
N GLU A 104 -7.52 5.36 13.65
CA GLU A 104 -7.53 6.72 13.11
C GLU A 104 -7.77 7.75 14.21
N ALA A 105 -8.70 7.48 15.13
CA ALA A 105 -8.94 8.33 16.30
C ALA A 105 -7.75 8.34 17.26
N GLU A 106 -7.14 7.18 17.53
CA GLU A 106 -5.91 7.08 18.35
C GLU A 106 -4.75 7.87 17.73
N ALA A 107 -4.63 7.87 16.40
CA ALA A 107 -3.58 8.57 15.67
C ALA A 107 -3.66 10.11 15.81
N GLU A 108 -4.83 10.68 16.13
CA GLU A 108 -4.97 12.11 16.44
C GLU A 108 -4.26 12.50 17.74
N GLY A 109 -4.14 11.55 18.68
CA GLY A 109 -3.48 11.74 19.97
C GLY A 109 -2.02 11.26 20.03
N ALA A 110 -1.45 10.82 18.92
CA ALA A 110 -0.09 10.28 18.85
C ALA A 110 0.97 11.32 19.26
N ALA A 111 2.02 10.87 19.95
CA ALA A 111 3.06 11.74 20.50
C ALA A 111 4.05 12.24 19.43
N SER A 112 4.14 11.54 18.29
CA SER A 112 5.01 11.90 17.17
C SER A 112 4.35 11.68 15.81
N ALA A 113 4.94 12.25 14.76
CA ALA A 113 4.49 12.00 13.40
C ALA A 113 4.75 10.55 12.98
N ALA A 114 5.86 9.94 13.42
CA ALA A 114 6.13 8.52 13.20
C ALA A 114 5.06 7.62 13.83
N GLU A 115 4.71 7.85 15.09
CA GLU A 115 3.68 7.07 15.78
C GLU A 115 2.31 7.21 15.09
N ARG A 116 1.93 8.45 14.74
CA ARG A 116 0.72 8.73 13.96
C ARG A 116 0.72 7.95 12.65
N ALA A 117 1.81 7.99 11.89
CA ALA A 117 1.92 7.32 10.61
C ALA A 117 1.86 5.79 10.76
N ILE A 118 2.48 5.22 11.79
CA ILE A 118 2.39 3.79 12.09
C ILE A 118 0.93 3.37 12.33
N LEU A 119 0.19 4.11 13.15
CA LEU A 119 -1.23 3.83 13.44
C LEU A 119 -2.08 3.94 12.17
N LEU A 120 -1.87 4.99 11.37
CA LEU A 120 -2.59 5.19 10.10
C LEU A 120 -2.23 4.13 9.04
N ALA A 121 -1.00 3.62 9.03
CA ALA A 121 -0.62 2.52 8.15
C ALA A 121 -1.35 1.22 8.52
N ALA A 122 -1.46 0.92 9.82
CA ALA A 122 -2.24 -0.21 10.32
C ALA A 122 -3.74 -0.04 10.04
N ALA A 123 -4.30 1.15 10.29
CA ALA A 123 -5.68 1.47 9.96
C ALA A 123 -5.98 1.26 8.47
N ALA A 124 -5.09 1.73 7.59
CA ALA A 124 -5.22 1.52 6.15
C ALA A 124 -5.23 0.03 5.77
N ALA A 125 -4.43 -0.81 6.42
CA ALA A 125 -4.45 -2.26 6.20
C ALA A 125 -5.80 -2.88 6.58
N CYS A 126 -6.39 -2.49 7.73
CA CYS A 126 -7.71 -2.93 8.14
C CYS A 126 -8.81 -2.41 7.21
N ARG A 127 -8.82 -1.10 6.91
CA ARG A 127 -9.81 -0.43 6.06
C ARG A 127 -9.85 -0.98 4.64
N THR A 128 -8.72 -1.48 4.13
CA THR A 128 -8.61 -2.12 2.81
C THR A 128 -9.61 -3.26 2.61
N ALA A 129 -10.04 -3.94 3.69
CA ALA A 129 -11.00 -5.04 3.61
C ALA A 129 -12.40 -4.60 3.15
N VAL A 130 -12.78 -3.34 3.36
CA VAL A 130 -14.07 -2.75 2.96
C VAL A 130 -13.92 -1.68 1.88
N GLU A 131 -12.76 -1.01 1.84
CA GLU A 131 -12.44 0.07 0.90
C GLU A 131 -11.06 -0.18 0.26
N PRO A 132 -10.99 -0.89 -0.88
CA PRO A 132 -9.73 -1.25 -1.53
C PRO A 132 -8.77 -0.07 -1.78
N ALA A 133 -9.31 1.12 -2.05
CA ALA A 133 -8.52 2.33 -2.29
C ALA A 133 -7.70 2.78 -1.06
N ALA A 134 -8.13 2.44 0.15
CA ALA A 134 -7.42 2.76 1.39
C ALA A 134 -6.04 2.10 1.47
N SER A 135 -5.80 1.00 0.73
CA SER A 135 -4.52 0.29 0.70
C SER A 135 -3.34 1.20 0.36
N VAL A 136 -3.54 2.20 -0.50
CA VAL A 136 -2.51 3.18 -0.89
C VAL A 136 -1.91 3.89 0.32
N SER A 137 -2.76 4.23 1.29
CA SER A 137 -2.38 4.94 2.51
C SER A 137 -1.40 4.12 3.36
N ALA A 138 -1.40 2.78 3.29
CA ALA A 138 -0.44 1.98 4.05
C ALA A 138 1.01 2.22 3.58
N ALA A 139 1.24 2.29 2.27
CA ALA A 139 2.56 2.57 1.71
C ALA A 139 2.97 4.05 1.85
N GLN A 140 2.01 4.98 1.81
CA GLN A 140 2.27 6.40 2.05
C GLN A 140 2.67 6.65 3.50
N ASN A 141 1.92 6.11 4.46
CA ASN A 141 2.24 6.26 5.86
C ASN A 141 3.52 5.52 6.27
N ALA A 142 3.92 4.45 5.58
CA ALA A 142 5.25 3.86 5.77
C ALA A 142 6.39 4.86 5.45
N VAL A 143 6.21 5.69 4.42
CA VAL A 143 7.18 6.75 4.07
C VAL A 143 7.17 7.84 5.14
N GLU A 144 6.00 8.31 5.57
CA GLU A 144 5.89 9.34 6.61
C GLU A 144 6.54 8.88 7.93
N ALA A 145 6.30 7.63 8.33
CA ALA A 145 6.93 7.04 9.51
C ALA A 145 8.47 7.05 9.42
N ALA A 146 8.99 6.71 8.25
CA ALA A 146 10.43 6.70 8.01
C ALA A 146 11.04 8.11 7.93
N LEU A 147 10.34 9.08 7.34
CA LEU A 147 10.81 10.46 7.20
C LEU A 147 10.99 11.13 8.57
N ASP A 148 10.05 10.90 9.49
CA ASP A 148 10.15 11.43 10.86
C ASP A 148 11.30 10.75 11.63
N ALA A 149 11.35 9.41 11.60
CA ALA A 149 12.38 8.64 12.29
C ALA A 149 13.80 8.84 11.75
N ARG A 150 13.93 9.19 10.46
CA ARG A 150 15.21 9.40 9.75
C ARG A 150 15.39 10.85 9.31
N SER A 151 14.93 11.79 10.13
CA SER A 151 14.94 13.24 9.81
C SER A 151 16.32 13.85 9.50
N GLY A 152 17.42 13.13 9.75
CA GLY A 152 18.78 13.53 9.37
C GLY A 152 19.25 13.05 7.98
N ASP A 153 18.51 12.13 7.33
CA ASP A 153 18.83 11.59 6.00
C ASP A 153 18.28 12.50 4.88
N ASP A 154 18.72 12.30 3.62
CA ASP A 154 18.08 12.95 2.47
C ASP A 154 16.63 12.43 2.31
N PRO A 155 15.60 13.27 2.44
CA PRO A 155 14.19 12.86 2.33
C PRO A 155 13.88 12.14 1.02
N MET A 156 14.55 12.51 -0.08
CA MET A 156 14.33 11.88 -1.38
C MET A 156 14.92 10.47 -1.45
N GLU A 157 16.00 10.19 -0.72
CA GLU A 157 16.54 8.83 -0.59
C GLU A 157 15.64 7.96 0.30
N VAL A 158 15.18 8.49 1.44
CA VAL A 158 14.23 7.80 2.33
C VAL A 158 12.97 7.41 1.57
N LEU A 159 12.36 8.36 0.86
CA LEU A 159 11.15 8.13 0.08
C LEU A 159 11.34 7.04 -0.97
N ARG A 160 12.45 7.06 -1.72
CA ARG A 160 12.74 6.05 -2.74
C ARG A 160 12.96 4.68 -2.13
N ASP A 161 13.75 4.58 -1.07
CA ASP A 161 14.06 3.33 -0.38
C ASP A 161 12.79 2.67 0.18
N VAL A 162 11.99 3.43 0.93
CA VAL A 162 10.78 2.90 1.58
C VAL A 162 9.73 2.50 0.56
N HIS A 163 9.48 3.33 -0.46
CA HIS A 163 8.57 2.93 -1.53
C HIS A 163 9.06 1.69 -2.29
N ALA A 164 10.36 1.51 -2.47
CA ALA A 164 10.92 0.30 -3.08
C ALA A 164 10.77 -0.93 -2.16
N LYS A 165 10.94 -0.78 -0.84
CA LYS A 165 10.63 -1.83 0.16
C LYS A 165 9.16 -2.23 0.07
N CYS A 166 8.23 -1.26 0.07
CA CYS A 166 6.80 -1.49 -0.10
C CYS A 166 6.51 -2.17 -1.44
N ALA A 167 7.10 -1.72 -2.55
CA ALA A 167 6.89 -2.32 -3.86
C ALA A 167 7.33 -3.80 -3.89
N ARG A 168 8.43 -4.16 -3.22
CA ARG A 168 8.86 -5.56 -3.09
C ARG A 168 7.87 -6.38 -2.27
N ALA A 169 7.41 -5.84 -1.14
CA ALA A 169 6.42 -6.51 -0.27
C ALA A 169 5.08 -6.72 -0.98
N VAL A 170 4.60 -5.72 -1.72
CA VAL A 170 3.36 -5.80 -2.50
C VAL A 170 3.43 -6.91 -3.54
N ARG A 171 4.55 -7.05 -4.28
CA ARG A 171 4.71 -8.11 -5.29
C ARG A 171 4.60 -9.51 -4.73
N THR A 172 4.95 -9.74 -3.46
CA THR A 172 4.82 -11.05 -2.80
C THR A 172 3.37 -11.49 -2.70
N HIS A 173 2.45 -10.55 -2.48
CA HIS A 173 1.02 -10.84 -2.29
C HIS A 173 0.18 -10.58 -3.54
N LEU A 174 0.65 -9.70 -4.43
CA LEU A 174 0.01 -9.30 -5.68
C LEU A 174 0.94 -9.56 -6.87
N PRO A 175 1.29 -10.84 -7.16
CA PRO A 175 2.07 -11.17 -8.33
C PRO A 175 1.21 -11.00 -9.61
N THR A 176 1.85 -11.07 -10.78
CA THR A 176 1.19 -10.83 -12.08
C THR A 176 0.04 -11.79 -12.39
N GLN A 177 -0.01 -12.95 -11.72
CA GLN A 177 -1.13 -13.90 -11.81
C GLN A 177 -2.39 -13.40 -11.08
N VAL A 178 -2.21 -12.59 -10.04
CA VAL A 178 -3.30 -12.00 -9.23
C VAL A 178 -3.74 -10.66 -9.81
N VAL A 179 -2.80 -9.78 -10.20
CA VAL A 179 -3.11 -8.51 -10.86
C VAL A 179 -3.02 -8.68 -12.38
N ARG A 180 -4.12 -9.16 -12.95
CA ARG A 180 -4.21 -9.46 -14.39
C ARG A 180 -4.14 -8.20 -15.24
N SER A 181 -3.72 -8.38 -16.48
CA SER A 181 -3.66 -7.32 -17.48
C SER A 181 -5.04 -6.68 -17.68
N PRO A 182 -5.15 -5.34 -17.72
CA PRO A 182 -6.40 -4.65 -18.03
C PRO A 182 -6.87 -4.84 -19.48
N PHE A 183 -6.05 -5.47 -20.34
CA PHE A 183 -6.31 -5.60 -21.78
C PHE A 183 -6.88 -6.95 -22.20
N GLY A 184 -7.18 -7.85 -21.26
CA GLY A 184 -7.50 -9.24 -21.56
C GLY A 184 -6.26 -10.00 -22.07
N GLY A 185 -6.30 -11.32 -21.95
CA GLY A 185 -5.38 -12.22 -22.64
C GLY A 185 -5.95 -12.59 -24.00
#